data_AF-A0A7X8KLQ0-F1
#
_entry.id   AF-A0A7X8KLQ0-F1
#
_cell.length_a   1.000
_cell.length_b   1.000
_cell.length_c   1.000
_cell.angle_alpha   90.00
_cell.angle_beta   90.00
_cell.angle_gamma   90.00
#
_symmetry.space_group_name_H-M   'P 1'
#
loop_
_entity.id
_entity.type
_entity.pdbx_description
1 polymer ?
#
loop_
_entity_poly.entity_id
_entity_poly.type
_entity_poly.pdbx_seq_one_letter_code
_entity_poly.pdbx_strand_id
1 'polypeptide(L)' 'APGSMLPKVMAAIKFARRFPGKKAIITSLYKAVEALEGKEGTVITMA' A
#
# COMPACT_ATOMS: atom_id res chain seq x y z
N ALA A 1 -21.01 -5.63 -6.39
CA ALA A 1 -20.39 -4.35 -5.98
C ALA A 1 -18.88 -4.52 -5.89
N PRO A 2 -18.05 -3.50 -6.20
CA PRO A 2 -16.61 -3.61 -6.04
C PRO A 2 -16.25 -3.95 -4.58
N GLY A 3 -15.40 -4.95 -4.37
CA GLY A 3 -14.95 -5.35 -3.04
C GLY A 3 -14.14 -4.27 -2.33
N SER A 4 -13.92 -4.44 -1.03
CA SER A 4 -13.26 -3.42 -0.19
C SER A 4 -11.81 -3.10 -0.59
N MET A 5 -11.18 -3.94 -1.41
CA MET A 5 -9.79 -3.77 -1.84
C MET A 5 -9.61 -2.73 -2.96
N LEU A 6 -10.58 -2.61 -3.88
CA LEU A 6 -10.50 -1.65 -4.99
C LEU A 6 -10.23 -0.20 -4.51
N PRO A 7 -10.99 0.36 -3.55
CA PRO A 7 -10.72 1.72 -3.08
C PRO A 7 -9.36 1.86 -2.38
N LYS A 8 -8.87 0.80 -1.71
CA LYS A 8 -7.55 0.80 -1.04
C LYS A 8 -6.41 0.91 -2.05
N VAL A 9 -6.48 0.10 -3.12
CA VAL A 9 -5.49 0.12 -4.21
C VAL A 9 -5.49 1.48 -4.93
N MET A 10 -6.68 2.02 -5.23
CA MET A 10 -6.79 3.34 -5.88
C MET A 10 -6.19 4.47 -5.03
N ALA A 11 -6.39 4.45 -3.71
CA ALA A 11 -5.78 5.42 -2.80
C ALA A 11 -4.25 5.29 -2.74
N ALA A 12 -3.74 4.06 -2.65
CA ALA A 12 -2.31 3.79 -2.63
C ALA A 12 -1.61 4.21 -3.95
N ILE A 13 -2.23 3.94 -5.11
CA ILE A 13 -1.74 4.40 -6.41
C ILE A 13 -1.69 5.93 -6.45
N LYS A 14 -2.75 6.62 -6.01
CA LYS A 14 -2.76 8.10 -5.97
C LYS A 14 -1.63 8.65 -5.10
N PHE A 15 -1.37 8.05 -3.94
CA PHE A 15 -0.28 8.45 -3.06
C PHE A 15 1.09 8.26 -3.72
N ALA A 16 1.38 7.06 -4.25
CA ALA A 16 2.66 6.76 -4.87
C ALA A 16 2.93 7.62 -6.12
N ARG A 17 1.89 7.97 -6.90
CA ARG A 17 2.00 8.93 -8.01
C ARG A 17 2.26 10.36 -7.55
N ARG A 18 1.63 10.79 -6.45
CA ARG A 18 1.78 12.17 -5.94
C ARG A 18 3.14 12.41 -5.30
N PHE A 19 3.75 11.37 -4.72
CA PHE A 19 5.01 11.45 -4.00
C PHE A 19 6.04 10.46 -4.57
N PRO A 20 6.77 10.84 -5.64
CA PRO A 20 7.81 10.01 -6.23
C PRO A 20 8.83 9.54 -5.18
N GLY A 21 9.25 8.28 -5.28
CA GLY A 21 10.17 7.64 -4.32
C GLY A 21 9.52 7.19 -3.01
N LYS A 22 8.26 7.56 -2.71
CA LYS A 22 7.53 7.01 -1.56
C LYS A 22 6.81 5.70 -1.93
N LYS A 23 6.60 4.87 -0.92
CA LYS A 23 5.89 3.59 -1.02
C LYS A 23 4.61 3.65 -0.21
N ALA A 24 3.53 3.07 -0.73
CA ALA A 24 2.31 2.80 0.04
C ALA A 24 2.26 1.31 0.37
N ILE A 25 1.82 0.96 1.58
CA ILE A 25 1.71 -0.43 2.04
C ILE A 25 0.28 -0.70 2.47
N ILE A 26 -0.32 -1.78 1.95
CA ILE A 26 -1.59 -2.32 2.43
C ILE A 26 -1.27 -3.59 3.21
N THR A 27 -1.58 -3.61 4.51
CA THR A 27 -1.31 -4.74 5.40
C THR A 27 -2.39 -4.88 6.48
N SER A 28 -2.39 -6.01 7.17
CA SER A 28 -3.17 -6.20 8.39
C SER A 28 -2.55 -5.43 9.55
N LEU A 29 -3.39 -4.88 10.44
CA LEU A 29 -2.93 -4.10 11.61
C LEU A 29 -1.91 -4.87 12.46
N TYR A 30 -2.14 -6.16 12.68
CA TYR A 30 -1.27 -7.03 13.49
C TYR A 30 0.11 -7.29 12.87
N LYS A 31 0.29 -6.98 11.59
CA LYS A 31 1.56 -7.16 10.87
C LYS A 31 2.17 -5.84 10.40
N ALA A 32 1.81 -4.73 11.07
CA ALA A 32 2.22 -3.39 10.63
C ALA A 32 3.74 -3.20 10.70
N VAL A 33 4.39 -3.74 11.74
CA VAL A 33 5.85 -3.60 11.94
C VAL A 33 6.61 -4.40 10.89
N GLU A 34 6.24 -5.66 10.67
CA GLU A 34 6.84 -6.53 9.66
C GLU A 34 6.66 -5.96 8.25
N ALA A 35 5.52 -5.31 7.99
CA ALA A 35 5.28 -4.65 6.72
C ALA A 35 6.15 -3.41 6.49
N LEU A 36 6.43 -2.63 7.55
CA LEU A 36 7.40 -1.52 7.48
C LEU A 36 8.83 -2.02 7.25
N GLU A 37 9.18 -3.19 7.80
CA GLU A 37 10.46 -3.87 7.55
C GLU A 37 10.52 -4.56 6.17
N GLY A 38 9.43 -4.57 5.40
CA GLY A 38 9.35 -5.17 4.08
C GLY A 38 9.24 -6.70 4.07
N LYS A 39 8.88 -7.31 5.20
CA LYS A 39 8.73 -8.77 5.35
C LYS A 39 7.29 -9.26 5.08
N GLU A 40 6.32 -8.34 4.98
CA GLU A 40 4.90 -8.63 4.80
C GLU A 40 4.19 -7.47 4.06
N GLY A 41 2.98 -7.72 3.55
CA GLY A 41 2.09 -6.70 3.04
C GLY A 41 2.23 -6.47 1.54
N THR A 42 1.28 -5.74 0.95
CA THR A 42 1.32 -5.37 -0.47
C THR A 42 1.95 -4.00 -0.60
N VAL A 43 3.14 -3.95 -1.18
CA VAL A 43 3.87 -2.70 -1.45
C VAL A 43 3.50 -2.18 -2.83
N ILE A 44 3.05 -0.93 -2.88
CA ILE A 44 2.70 -0.23 -4.12
C ILE A 44 3.71 0.91 -4.31
N THR A 45 4.45 0.86 -5.42
CA THR A 45 5.44 1.86 -5.85
C THR A 45 5.13 2.32 -7.27
N MET A 46 5.65 3.48 -7.65
CA MET A 46 5.73 3.90 -9.06
C MET A 46 7.17 3.66 -9.54
N ALA A 47 7.30 3.11 -10.74
CA ALA A 47 8.59 3.01 -11.44
C ALA A 47 9.03 4.41 -11.92
#